data_AF-A0A4D9CVU9-F1
#
_entry.id   AF-A0A4D9CVU9-F1
#
_cell.length_a   1.000
_cell.length_b   1.000
_cell.length_c   1.000
_cell.angle_alpha   90.00
_cell.angle_beta   90.00
_cell.angle_gamma   90.00
#
_symmetry.space_group_name_H-M   'P 1'
#
loop_
_entity.id
_entity.type
_entity.pdbx_description
1 polymer ?
#
loop_
_entity_poly.entity_id
_entity_poly.type
_entity_poly.pdbx_seq_one_letter_code
_entity_poly.pdbx_strand_id
1 'polypeptide(L)'
;MGGVELEEEERGEVRTEVEEKKEKDAIPSRGIGEGQKEEEMEEDGNAAASAPVEDDADEMVYVEGGTFYMGTDQPILPRDGEGPRRLVRLSSFYIDRHAVTNEAFGRFVESTGYQTENEVFGWSFVFDKLLPQEVLDTISQAVAGAEWWVPLGNVTWRHPEGPGSDVLRTRARHPVVQVTWNDAKAYCAWAGGRWREGVDGDGMTVGKRLPTEAEWEYAAGGGKRGREGGRALFPWGNTLQPGGGHRMNIWQGDFPHSNTGEDGWLATNPVGAYGPQNVLGMYDVLGNVWEWVEDTWVVEFSTGVEGSGGEGEDEAVVVNPLQGPRDGPEKTKKGGSYLCHKSYCYRQLPKTLTELTETPDADIDMSFSATHDTQQQQQPRPHQNFKDEQTQEAALLEKDCAASFHEAVGMAFSHIFDAAIHVVVRAETHVKEQLESIDRLVESAEEEKRKIDAELETMLRVLEENKRAIQVIYSAQRAF
;
A
#
# COMPACT_ATOMS: atom_id res chain seq x y z
N MET A 1 -23.30 62.50 -47.83
CA MET A 1 -24.56 62.13 -48.52
C MET A 1 -24.74 60.65 -48.32
N GLY A 2 -25.81 60.20 -47.63
CA GLY A 2 -26.04 58.80 -47.24
C GLY A 2 -25.02 58.26 -46.22
N GLY A 3 -25.29 57.19 -45.45
CA GLY A 3 -26.52 56.40 -45.21
C GLY A 3 -26.20 55.38 -44.09
N VAL A 4 -27.07 55.09 -43.11
CA VAL A 4 -28.38 54.40 -43.20
C VAL A 4 -28.22 52.92 -43.57
N GLU A 5 -28.32 51.92 -42.68
CA GLU A 5 -28.45 51.92 -41.19
C GLU A 5 -27.60 50.72 -40.61
N LEU A 6 -27.86 49.87 -39.58
CA LEU A 6 -28.98 49.42 -38.72
C LEU A 6 -28.49 48.91 -37.33
N GLU A 7 -29.23 49.22 -36.27
CA GLU A 7 -29.79 48.39 -35.14
C GLU A 7 -28.95 47.46 -34.22
N GLU A 8 -29.19 47.62 -32.90
CA GLU A 8 -28.81 46.75 -31.77
C GLU A 8 -30.08 46.11 -31.15
N GLU A 9 -29.99 44.97 -30.44
CA GLU A 9 -31.08 44.53 -29.53
C GLU A 9 -30.57 43.91 -28.21
N GLU A 10 -30.95 44.59 -27.13
CA GLU A 10 -31.06 44.26 -25.70
C GLU A 10 -30.13 43.26 -24.96
N ARG A 11 -29.58 43.76 -23.83
CA ARG A 11 -29.31 42.97 -22.62
C ARG A 11 -30.34 43.33 -21.55
N GLY A 12 -30.93 42.34 -20.88
CA GLY A 12 -31.79 42.58 -19.71
C GLY A 12 -30.99 42.79 -18.41
N GLU A 13 -31.17 43.94 -17.74
CA GLU A 13 -30.85 44.08 -16.31
C GLU A 13 -32.01 43.55 -15.45
N VAL A 14 -31.69 42.92 -14.31
CA VAL A 14 -32.53 43.02 -13.10
C VAL A 14 -31.62 43.34 -11.92
N ARG A 15 -31.95 44.41 -11.20
CA ARG A 15 -31.23 44.85 -10.00
C ARG A 15 -31.91 44.30 -8.75
N THR A 16 -31.13 44.10 -7.70
CA THR A 16 -31.61 44.14 -6.30
C THR A 16 -30.67 45.03 -5.49
N GLU A 17 -31.21 45.67 -4.45
CA GLU A 17 -30.62 46.86 -3.84
C GLU A 17 -29.70 46.55 -2.64
N VAL A 18 -28.96 47.56 -2.19
CA VAL A 18 -28.05 47.51 -1.05
C VAL A 18 -28.58 48.39 0.08
N GLU A 19 -28.66 47.86 1.30
CA GLU A 19 -28.56 48.65 2.53
C GLU A 19 -27.51 48.04 3.48
N GLU A 20 -26.67 48.88 4.07
CA GLU A 20 -25.69 48.47 5.07
C GLU A 20 -26.29 48.36 6.48
N LYS A 21 -25.73 47.47 7.30
CA LYS A 21 -25.35 47.83 8.68
C LYS A 21 -24.22 46.96 9.24
N LYS A 22 -23.33 47.62 9.98
CA LYS A 22 -22.29 47.01 10.82
C LYS A 22 -22.90 46.64 12.17
N GLU A 23 -22.39 45.63 12.86
CA GLU A 23 -21.42 45.80 13.96
C GLU A 23 -20.89 44.44 14.48
N LYS A 24 -19.94 44.50 15.43
CA LYS A 24 -19.09 43.44 16.01
C LYS A 24 -19.89 42.33 16.73
N ASP A 25 -19.30 41.14 16.94
CA ASP A 25 -18.48 40.90 18.15
C ASP A 25 -17.70 39.57 18.13
N ALA A 26 -16.76 39.40 19.06
CA ALA A 26 -15.81 38.29 19.11
C ALA A 26 -16.25 37.12 20.01
N ILE A 27 -15.79 35.89 19.69
CA ILE A 27 -16.10 34.66 20.43
C ILE A 27 -15.12 34.50 21.61
N PRO A 28 -15.61 34.34 22.86
CA PRO A 28 -14.75 34.07 24.01
C PRO A 28 -14.57 32.57 24.24
N SER A 29 -13.31 32.12 24.38
CA SER A 29 -12.99 30.83 24.99
C SER A 29 -13.19 30.90 26.52
N ARG A 30 -13.48 29.75 27.16
CA ARG A 30 -13.53 29.66 28.62
C ARG A 30 -12.91 28.36 29.13
N GLY A 31 -12.01 28.51 30.08
CA GLY A 31 -11.24 27.42 30.67
C GLY A 31 -11.94 26.66 31.79
N ILE A 32 -11.19 25.71 32.32
CA ILE A 32 -11.56 24.74 33.36
C ILE A 32 -11.93 25.43 34.69
N GLY A 33 -12.89 24.86 35.41
CA GLY A 33 -13.18 25.19 36.81
C GLY A 33 -13.90 24.03 37.50
N GLU A 34 -13.39 23.61 38.66
CA GLU A 34 -13.95 22.51 39.46
C GLU A 34 -15.22 22.95 40.21
N GLY A 35 -16.16 22.03 40.42
CA GLY A 35 -17.36 22.28 41.22
C GLY A 35 -18.26 21.06 41.33
N GLN A 36 -18.14 20.31 42.42
CA GLN A 36 -18.99 19.15 42.69
C GLN A 36 -20.46 19.58 42.92
N LYS A 37 -21.39 18.81 42.35
CA LYS A 37 -22.73 18.62 42.92
C LYS A 37 -23.32 17.29 42.45
N GLU A 38 -23.90 16.56 43.39
CA GLU A 38 -24.65 15.32 43.16
C GLU A 38 -26.12 15.69 42.99
N GLU A 39 -26.73 15.35 41.86
CA GLU A 39 -28.19 15.30 41.68
C GLU A 39 -28.52 14.01 40.92
N GLU A 40 -29.63 13.36 41.30
CA GLU A 40 -29.92 11.95 40.99
C GLU A 40 -30.46 11.79 39.56
N MET A 41 -30.04 10.73 38.85
CA MET A 41 -30.63 10.34 37.56
C MET A 41 -31.68 9.24 37.78
N GLU A 42 -32.93 9.53 37.43
CA GLU A 42 -33.95 8.49 37.22
C GLU A 42 -33.65 7.75 35.90
N GLU A 43 -33.76 6.41 35.92
CA GLU A 43 -33.67 5.60 34.70
C GLU A 43 -34.95 5.74 33.88
N ASP A 44 -34.85 6.17 32.62
CA ASP A 44 -35.87 5.88 31.61
C ASP A 44 -35.20 5.40 30.32
N GLY A 45 -35.58 4.21 29.86
CA GLY A 45 -34.71 3.35 29.08
C GLY A 45 -35.02 3.33 27.58
N ASN A 46 -34.06 3.75 26.75
CA ASN A 46 -34.02 3.35 25.33
C ASN A 46 -32.58 3.23 24.79
N ALA A 47 -31.74 2.45 25.47
CA ALA A 47 -30.47 2.02 24.91
C ALA A 47 -30.71 0.97 23.81
N ALA A 48 -30.41 1.31 22.56
CA ALA A 48 -30.38 0.33 21.49
C ALA A 48 -29.31 -0.73 21.81
N ALA A 49 -29.72 -1.99 21.95
CA ALA A 49 -28.81 -3.06 22.34
C ALA A 49 -27.80 -3.36 21.22
N SER A 50 -26.60 -2.78 21.33
CA SER A 50 -25.42 -3.22 20.59
C SER A 50 -25.13 -4.67 20.96
N ALA A 51 -25.37 -5.59 20.03
CA ALA A 51 -24.98 -6.99 20.22
C ALA A 51 -23.45 -7.08 20.41
N PRO A 52 -22.95 -7.94 21.31
CA PRO A 52 -21.53 -8.22 21.37
C PRO A 52 -21.11 -8.91 20.08
N VAL A 53 -20.21 -8.29 19.33
CA VAL A 53 -19.53 -8.92 18.18
C VAL A 53 -18.34 -9.69 18.73
N GLU A 54 -18.17 -10.94 18.29
CA GLU A 54 -17.13 -11.85 18.77
C GLU A 54 -15.78 -11.59 18.06
N ASP A 55 -14.77 -12.45 18.24
CA ASP A 55 -13.37 -12.27 17.82
C ASP A 55 -13.20 -12.26 16.27
N ASP A 56 -13.45 -11.09 15.65
CA ASP A 56 -13.41 -10.80 14.20
C ASP A 56 -12.12 -11.23 13.47
N ALA A 57 -11.00 -11.38 14.20
CA ALA A 57 -9.64 -11.20 13.69
C ALA A 57 -9.11 -12.27 12.71
N ASP A 58 -9.93 -13.26 12.33
CA ASP A 58 -9.60 -14.31 11.35
C ASP A 58 -10.71 -14.53 10.29
N GLU A 59 -11.70 -13.62 10.18
CA GLU A 59 -12.77 -13.74 9.16
C GLU A 59 -12.27 -13.40 7.74
N MET A 60 -12.16 -14.45 6.91
CA MET A 60 -11.93 -14.35 5.47
C MET A 60 -13.25 -14.39 4.67
N VAL A 61 -13.24 -13.87 3.44
CA VAL A 61 -14.31 -14.01 2.45
C VAL A 61 -13.87 -14.91 1.29
N TYR A 62 -14.74 -15.83 0.90
CA TYR A 62 -14.58 -16.61 -0.32
C TYR A 62 -14.85 -15.73 -1.55
N VAL A 63 -13.82 -15.55 -2.38
CA VAL A 63 -13.89 -14.90 -3.68
C VAL A 63 -14.08 -15.98 -4.74
N GLU A 64 -15.25 -15.99 -5.40
CA GLU A 64 -15.48 -16.87 -6.54
C GLU A 64 -14.60 -16.41 -7.71
N GLY A 65 -13.71 -17.28 -8.18
CA GLY A 65 -12.82 -17.01 -9.30
C GLY A 65 -13.57 -16.78 -10.62
N GLY A 66 -12.88 -16.15 -11.56
CA GLY A 66 -13.44 -15.76 -12.85
C GLY A 66 -12.48 -14.92 -13.68
N THR A 67 -12.97 -14.45 -14.81
CA THR A 67 -12.22 -13.54 -15.71
C THR A 67 -12.69 -12.10 -15.50
N PHE A 68 -11.76 -11.15 -15.41
CA PHE A 68 -12.02 -9.72 -15.26
C PHE A 68 -11.00 -8.86 -16.02
N TYR A 69 -11.29 -7.57 -16.11
CA TYR A 69 -10.38 -6.58 -16.68
C TYR A 69 -9.60 -5.85 -15.57
N MET A 70 -8.34 -6.20 -15.43
CA MET A 70 -7.37 -5.55 -14.54
C MET A 70 -6.82 -4.27 -15.18
N GLY A 71 -6.53 -3.24 -14.39
CA GLY A 71 -6.04 -1.96 -14.89
C GLY A 71 -7.06 -1.19 -15.75
N THR A 72 -6.59 -0.20 -16.52
CA THR A 72 -7.43 0.74 -17.29
C THR A 72 -6.77 1.18 -18.60
N ASP A 73 -7.59 1.50 -19.62
CA ASP A 73 -7.13 2.18 -20.85
C ASP A 73 -7.19 3.71 -20.73
N GLN A 74 -7.60 4.20 -19.56
CA GLN A 74 -7.69 5.62 -19.21
C GLN A 74 -6.95 5.80 -17.87
N PRO A 75 -5.61 5.70 -17.87
CA PRO A 75 -4.80 5.86 -16.66
C PRO A 75 -4.87 7.31 -16.15
N ILE A 76 -5.04 7.49 -14.84
CA ILE A 76 -5.09 8.81 -14.21
C ILE A 76 -3.68 9.29 -13.83
N LEU A 77 -2.81 8.35 -13.42
CA LEU A 77 -1.39 8.53 -13.18
C LEU A 77 -0.59 7.61 -14.12
N PRO A 78 -0.35 7.99 -15.40
CA PRO A 78 0.26 7.12 -16.40
C PRO A 78 1.65 6.58 -16.07
N ARG A 79 2.38 7.24 -15.16
CA ARG A 79 3.69 6.79 -14.66
C ARG A 79 3.59 5.56 -13.73
N ASP A 80 2.41 5.30 -13.17
CA ASP A 80 2.16 4.29 -12.13
C ASP A 80 1.73 2.93 -12.73
N GLY A 81 1.81 2.73 -14.05
CA GLY A 81 1.49 1.44 -14.68
C GLY A 81 0.00 1.03 -14.64
N GLU A 82 -0.93 1.96 -14.38
CA GLU A 82 -2.38 1.66 -14.29
C GLU A 82 -2.96 0.97 -15.55
N GLY A 83 -2.28 1.06 -16.70
CA GLY A 83 -2.67 0.46 -17.98
C GLY A 83 -1.52 -0.26 -18.69
N PRO A 84 -1.79 -0.94 -19.82
CA PRO A 84 -3.09 -1.10 -20.46
C PRO A 84 -4.07 -1.96 -19.65
N ARG A 85 -5.37 -1.86 -19.98
CA ARG A 85 -6.38 -2.79 -19.45
C ARG A 85 -6.08 -4.19 -19.98
N ARG A 86 -5.98 -5.18 -19.09
CA ARG A 86 -5.57 -6.55 -19.40
C ARG A 86 -6.58 -7.58 -18.91
N LEU A 87 -6.80 -8.63 -19.70
CA LEU A 87 -7.80 -9.66 -19.42
C LEU A 87 -7.19 -10.76 -18.54
N VAL A 88 -7.60 -10.82 -17.29
CA VAL A 88 -7.02 -11.70 -16.26
C VAL A 88 -8.05 -12.71 -15.78
N ARG A 89 -7.66 -13.98 -15.65
CA ARG A 89 -8.47 -15.05 -15.08
C ARG A 89 -7.86 -15.57 -13.79
N LEU A 90 -8.62 -15.49 -12.70
CA LEU A 90 -8.24 -15.98 -11.38
C LEU A 90 -8.97 -17.28 -11.04
N SER A 91 -8.31 -18.11 -10.23
CA SER A 91 -8.93 -19.19 -9.48
C SER A 91 -9.77 -18.63 -8.31
N SER A 92 -10.56 -19.46 -7.63
CA SER A 92 -11.18 -19.04 -6.37
C SER A 92 -10.15 -19.01 -5.24
N PHE A 93 -10.27 -18.02 -4.35
CA PHE A 93 -9.39 -17.83 -3.20
C PHE A 93 -10.19 -17.27 -2.02
N TYR A 94 -9.61 -17.31 -0.83
CA TYR A 94 -10.05 -16.55 0.34
C TYR A 94 -9.15 -15.33 0.54
N ILE A 95 -9.71 -14.21 1.00
CA ILE A 95 -8.98 -13.02 1.44
C ILE A 95 -9.55 -12.54 2.78
N ASP A 96 -8.73 -12.02 3.69
CA ASP A 96 -9.20 -11.38 4.93
C ASP A 96 -10.20 -10.25 4.60
N ARG A 97 -11.18 -9.99 5.49
CA ARG A 97 -12.20 -8.94 5.25
C ARG A 97 -11.68 -7.51 5.36
N HIS A 98 -10.53 -7.33 5.99
CA HIS A 98 -9.88 -6.06 6.28
C HIS A 98 -8.39 -6.31 6.54
N ALA A 99 -7.57 -5.27 6.46
CA ALA A 99 -6.17 -5.33 6.88
C ALA A 99 -6.00 -5.88 8.32
N VAL A 100 -4.85 -6.53 8.57
CA VAL A 100 -4.53 -7.17 9.85
C VAL A 100 -4.54 -6.13 10.98
N THR A 101 -5.20 -6.44 12.11
CA THR A 101 -5.32 -5.50 13.23
C THR A 101 -4.10 -5.52 14.16
N ASN A 102 -3.89 -4.44 14.90
CA ASN A 102 -2.86 -4.36 15.95
C ASN A 102 -3.00 -5.48 17.00
N GLU A 103 -4.22 -5.89 17.33
CA GLU A 103 -4.47 -7.02 18.24
C GLU A 103 -4.04 -8.36 17.62
N ALA A 104 -4.38 -8.60 16.34
CA ALA A 104 -4.02 -9.82 15.64
C ALA A 104 -2.49 -9.94 15.47
N PHE A 105 -1.82 -8.86 15.08
CA PHE A 105 -0.36 -8.79 14.98
C PHE A 105 0.33 -8.87 16.36
N GLY A 106 -0.28 -8.32 17.41
CA GLY A 106 0.18 -8.51 18.78
C GLY A 106 0.22 -9.98 19.20
N ARG A 107 -0.79 -10.77 18.80
CA ARG A 107 -0.81 -12.23 19.01
C ARG A 107 0.27 -12.98 18.21
N PHE A 108 0.67 -12.46 17.05
CA PHE A 108 1.82 -12.98 16.29
C PHE A 108 3.12 -12.75 17.05
N VAL A 109 3.42 -11.50 17.40
CA VAL A 109 4.64 -11.12 18.14
C VAL A 109 4.73 -11.84 19.48
N GLU A 110 3.65 -11.88 20.28
CA GLU A 110 3.64 -12.55 21.59
C GLU A 110 3.89 -14.07 21.49
N SER A 111 3.30 -14.75 20.50
CA SER A 111 3.40 -16.21 20.38
C SER A 111 4.69 -16.71 19.71
N THR A 112 5.42 -15.83 19.03
CA THR A 112 6.65 -16.19 18.28
C THR A 112 7.92 -15.55 18.84
N GLY A 113 7.82 -14.44 19.55
CA GLY A 113 8.97 -13.58 19.87
C GLY A 113 9.55 -12.86 18.65
N TYR A 114 8.78 -12.72 17.57
CA TYR A 114 9.19 -11.98 16.37
C TYR A 114 9.48 -10.51 16.70
N GLN A 115 10.50 -9.95 16.05
CA GLN A 115 10.84 -8.54 16.07
C GLN A 115 10.70 -8.02 14.65
N THR A 116 10.00 -6.91 14.45
CA THR A 116 9.83 -6.35 13.09
C THR A 116 11.13 -5.75 12.57
N GLU A 117 11.24 -5.59 11.25
CA GLU A 117 12.44 -4.98 10.66
C GLU A 117 12.68 -3.55 11.20
N ASN A 118 11.62 -2.76 11.46
CA ASN A 118 11.73 -1.47 12.13
C ASN A 118 12.21 -1.57 13.59
N GLU A 119 11.88 -2.63 14.32
CA GLU A 119 12.43 -2.91 15.66
C GLU A 119 13.92 -3.28 15.62
N VAL A 120 14.39 -3.89 14.52
CA VAL A 120 15.81 -4.24 14.29
C VAL A 120 16.62 -3.03 13.79
N PHE A 121 16.06 -2.20 12.90
CA PHE A 121 16.69 -0.94 12.46
C PHE A 121 16.69 0.13 13.55
N GLY A 122 15.68 0.12 14.44
CA GLY A 122 15.57 1.03 15.58
C GLY A 122 15.05 2.43 15.24
N TRP A 123 14.55 2.67 14.03
CA TRP A 123 13.94 3.92 13.57
C TRP A 123 13.02 3.66 12.37
N SER A 124 12.14 4.62 12.07
CA SER A 124 11.34 4.65 10.82
C SER A 124 10.87 6.09 10.53
N PHE A 125 10.16 6.30 9.42
CA PHE A 125 9.50 7.56 9.10
C PHE A 125 8.13 7.71 9.76
N VAL A 126 7.79 8.95 10.14
CA VAL A 126 6.49 9.33 10.71
C VAL A 126 6.01 10.61 10.03
N PHE A 127 4.69 10.76 9.88
CA PHE A 127 4.08 11.98 9.36
C PHE A 127 4.08 13.09 10.43
N ASP A 128 4.65 14.25 10.12
CA ASP A 128 5.00 15.28 11.12
C ASP A 128 3.80 15.78 11.93
N LYS A 129 2.60 15.89 11.33
CA LYS A 129 1.37 16.33 12.03
C LYS A 129 0.82 15.34 13.07
N LEU A 130 1.37 14.13 13.16
CA LEU A 130 1.04 13.14 14.20
C LEU A 130 2.01 13.18 15.38
N LEU A 131 3.06 13.99 15.32
CA LEU A 131 4.03 14.18 16.39
C LEU A 131 3.73 15.45 17.20
N PRO A 132 3.95 15.43 18.53
CA PRO A 132 3.89 16.65 19.33
C PRO A 132 5.09 17.57 18.99
N GLN A 133 4.92 18.88 19.15
CA GLN A 133 5.92 19.88 18.76
C GLN A 133 7.27 19.65 19.47
N GLU A 134 7.24 19.19 20.73
CA GLU A 134 8.42 18.87 21.53
C GLU A 134 9.25 17.70 20.97
N VAL A 135 8.67 16.85 20.11
CA VAL A 135 9.40 15.83 19.34
C VAL A 135 9.89 16.42 18.02
N LEU A 136 9.07 17.18 17.30
CA LEU A 136 9.45 17.84 16.04
C LEU A 136 10.67 18.77 16.22
N ASP A 137 10.74 19.52 17.32
CA ASP A 137 11.86 20.39 17.69
C ASP A 137 13.19 19.63 17.88
N THR A 138 13.18 18.29 17.96
CA THR A 138 14.39 17.46 18.03
C THR A 138 14.87 16.94 16.68
N ILE A 139 14.05 17.05 15.62
CA ILE A 139 14.33 16.47 14.30
C ILE A 139 14.83 17.56 13.35
N SER A 140 15.96 17.32 12.69
CA SER A 140 16.61 18.26 11.76
C SER A 140 16.73 17.71 10.33
N GLN A 141 15.98 16.66 10.00
CA GLN A 141 16.01 15.94 8.73
C GLN A 141 14.59 15.56 8.30
N ALA A 142 14.34 15.49 7.00
CA ALA A 142 13.08 15.05 6.42
C ALA A 142 13.34 14.48 5.00
N VAL A 143 12.36 13.78 4.42
CA VAL A 143 12.45 13.29 3.04
C VAL A 143 12.42 14.46 2.06
N ALA A 144 13.41 14.55 1.17
CA ALA A 144 13.50 15.63 0.18
C ALA A 144 12.37 15.54 -0.86
N GLY A 145 11.61 16.62 -1.05
CA GLY A 145 10.41 16.65 -1.89
C GLY A 145 9.15 16.08 -1.22
N ALA A 146 9.25 15.65 0.05
CA ALA A 146 8.14 15.17 0.86
C ALA A 146 8.39 15.49 2.35
N GLU A 147 8.72 16.74 2.66
CA GLU A 147 9.32 17.18 3.93
C GLU A 147 8.44 17.00 5.18
N TRP A 148 7.19 16.55 5.02
CA TRP A 148 6.30 16.10 6.08
C TRP A 148 6.63 14.69 6.61
N TRP A 149 7.49 13.93 5.92
CA TRP A 149 8.02 12.65 6.39
C TRP A 149 9.34 12.87 7.15
N VAL A 150 9.31 12.61 8.45
CA VAL A 150 10.43 12.84 9.38
C VAL A 150 10.92 11.52 10.00
N PRO A 151 12.25 11.28 10.08
CA PRO A 151 12.79 10.07 10.69
C PRO A 151 12.75 10.17 12.22
N LEU A 152 12.26 9.13 12.90
CA LEU A 152 12.16 9.08 14.35
C LEU A 152 12.64 7.71 14.89
N GLY A 153 13.43 7.74 15.95
CA GLY A 153 13.99 6.56 16.60
C GLY A 153 13.00 5.86 17.53
N ASN A 154 13.09 4.54 17.63
CA ASN A 154 12.20 3.64 18.40
C ASN A 154 10.72 3.73 17.97
N VAL A 155 10.50 3.95 16.67
CA VAL A 155 9.19 3.78 16.03
C VAL A 155 9.01 2.30 15.70
N THR A 156 7.86 1.72 16.06
CA THR A 156 7.55 0.31 15.84
C THR A 156 6.06 0.13 15.54
N TRP A 157 5.64 -1.07 15.13
CA TRP A 157 4.22 -1.40 14.96
C TRP A 157 3.38 -1.11 16.23
N ARG A 158 3.97 -1.30 17.42
CA ARG A 158 3.32 -1.01 18.70
C ARG A 158 3.36 0.49 19.04
N HIS A 159 4.44 1.16 18.62
CA HIS A 159 4.75 2.54 18.95
C HIS A 159 4.90 3.39 17.65
N PRO A 160 3.83 3.56 16.83
CA PRO A 160 3.98 4.08 15.47
C PRO A 160 4.20 5.59 15.38
N GLU A 161 3.83 6.38 16.41
CA GLU A 161 4.26 7.78 16.58
C GLU A 161 5.50 7.88 17.50
N GLY A 162 6.27 6.79 17.62
CA GLY A 162 7.39 6.67 18.54
C GLY A 162 6.98 6.43 20.01
N PRO A 163 7.93 6.48 20.96
CA PRO A 163 7.77 5.96 22.33
C PRO A 163 6.66 6.54 23.22
N GLY A 164 5.99 7.62 22.81
CA GLY A 164 4.83 8.18 23.53
C GLY A 164 3.50 7.47 23.23
N SER A 165 3.45 6.67 22.16
CA SER A 165 2.25 5.95 21.71
C SER A 165 2.19 4.51 22.26
N ASP A 166 1.02 3.86 22.23
CA ASP A 166 0.88 2.40 22.45
C ASP A 166 -0.45 1.90 21.84
N VAL A 167 -0.39 1.28 20.66
CA VAL A 167 -1.59 0.84 19.90
C VAL A 167 -2.44 -0.18 20.68
N LEU A 168 -1.83 -1.02 21.52
CA LEU A 168 -2.56 -2.08 22.23
C LEU A 168 -3.47 -1.50 23.33
N ARG A 169 -3.28 -0.24 23.72
CA ARG A 169 -4.08 0.44 24.74
C ARG A 169 -5.18 1.34 24.17
N THR A 170 -5.07 1.77 22.91
CA THR A 170 -5.95 2.79 22.32
C THR A 170 -6.52 2.43 20.94
N ARG A 171 -5.89 1.51 20.21
CA ARG A 171 -6.11 1.25 18.78
C ARG A 171 -6.04 -0.24 18.40
N ALA A 172 -6.40 -1.14 19.33
CA ALA A 172 -6.32 -2.59 19.14
C ALA A 172 -7.02 -3.10 17.85
N ARG A 173 -8.21 -2.56 17.51
CA ARG A 173 -8.94 -2.84 16.26
C ARG A 173 -8.59 -1.92 15.07
N HIS A 174 -7.59 -1.04 15.16
CA HIS A 174 -7.04 -0.36 13.97
C HIS A 174 -6.14 -1.35 13.21
N PRO A 175 -5.90 -1.14 11.90
CA PRO A 175 -4.86 -1.88 11.19
C PRO A 175 -3.50 -1.71 11.87
N VAL A 176 -2.68 -2.76 11.80
CA VAL A 176 -1.25 -2.67 12.16
C VAL A 176 -0.53 -1.84 11.11
N VAL A 177 0.36 -0.97 11.54
CA VAL A 177 1.20 -0.13 10.67
C VAL A 177 2.66 -0.25 11.07
N GLN A 178 3.60 0.43 10.38
CA GLN A 178 5.04 0.29 10.66
C GLN A 178 5.53 -1.16 10.52
N VAL A 179 5.06 -1.82 9.45
CA VAL A 179 5.38 -3.21 9.07
C VAL A 179 5.85 -3.29 7.61
N THR A 180 6.97 -3.95 7.38
CA THR A 180 7.52 -4.19 6.02
C THR A 180 6.78 -5.34 5.33
N TRP A 181 7.09 -5.54 4.05
CA TRP A 181 6.65 -6.71 3.28
C TRP A 181 7.14 -8.04 3.90
N ASN A 182 8.33 -8.04 4.52
CA ASN A 182 8.86 -9.21 5.21
C ASN A 182 8.11 -9.50 6.52
N ASP A 183 7.82 -8.46 7.31
CA ASP A 183 6.98 -8.57 8.52
C ASP A 183 5.59 -9.16 8.17
N ALA A 184 4.98 -8.64 7.09
CA ALA A 184 3.69 -9.07 6.59
C ALA A 184 3.69 -10.56 6.18
N LYS A 185 4.75 -11.02 5.48
CA LYS A 185 4.88 -12.42 5.08
C LYS A 185 5.20 -13.36 6.25
N ALA A 186 5.98 -12.90 7.22
CA ALA A 186 6.22 -13.65 8.46
C ALA A 186 4.91 -13.88 9.24
N TYR A 187 4.07 -12.84 9.36
CA TYR A 187 2.72 -12.97 9.90
C TYR A 187 1.86 -13.95 9.09
N CYS A 188 1.80 -13.80 7.76
CA CYS A 188 0.95 -14.66 6.92
C CYS A 188 1.31 -16.15 7.05
N ALA A 189 2.61 -16.47 7.01
CA ALA A 189 3.10 -17.84 7.18
C ALA A 189 2.71 -18.43 8.55
N TRP A 190 2.82 -17.64 9.62
CA TRP A 190 2.38 -18.03 10.96
C TRP A 190 0.86 -18.20 11.06
N ALA A 191 0.08 -17.26 10.52
CA ALA A 191 -1.38 -17.28 10.56
C ALA A 191 -1.94 -18.49 9.80
N GLY A 192 -1.30 -18.87 8.69
CA GLY A 192 -1.58 -20.11 7.97
C GLY A 192 -1.45 -21.38 8.81
N GLY A 193 -0.55 -21.40 9.79
CA GLY A 193 -0.40 -22.50 10.74
C GLY A 193 -1.48 -22.55 11.83
N ARG A 194 -2.34 -21.52 11.96
CA ARG A 194 -3.38 -21.43 12.98
C ARG A 194 -4.81 -21.50 12.43
N TRP A 195 -5.01 -21.26 11.13
CA TRP A 195 -6.33 -21.25 10.51
C TRP A 195 -7.01 -22.61 10.71
N ARG A 196 -8.23 -22.62 11.26
CA ARG A 196 -8.87 -23.83 11.77
C ARG A 196 -9.56 -24.65 10.68
N GLU A 197 -9.29 -25.94 10.70
CA GLU A 197 -9.92 -26.98 9.89
C GLU A 197 -11.45 -26.88 9.90
N GLY A 198 -12.02 -26.62 8.72
CA GLY A 198 -13.44 -26.34 8.51
C GLY A 198 -14.32 -27.59 8.48
N VAL A 199 -14.46 -28.28 9.61
CA VAL A 199 -15.47 -29.33 9.93
C VAL A 199 -15.33 -30.66 9.17
N ASP A 200 -15.05 -30.66 7.86
CA ASP A 200 -14.92 -31.87 7.04
C ASP A 200 -13.44 -32.21 6.79
N GLY A 201 -12.86 -33.08 7.64
CA GLY A 201 -11.42 -33.35 7.67
C GLY A 201 -10.90 -34.30 6.59
N ASP A 202 -10.44 -33.75 5.46
CA ASP A 202 -9.61 -34.45 4.45
C ASP A 202 -8.16 -33.93 4.33
N GLY A 203 -7.83 -32.83 5.02
CA GLY A 203 -6.53 -32.58 5.65
C GLY A 203 -5.31 -32.34 4.75
N MET A 204 -5.13 -31.11 4.28
CA MET A 204 -3.79 -30.53 4.04
C MET A 204 -3.76 -29.02 4.29
N THR A 205 -2.83 -28.56 5.12
CA THR A 205 -2.72 -27.15 5.52
C THR A 205 -2.04 -26.32 4.43
N VAL A 206 -2.84 -25.66 3.59
CA VAL A 206 -2.36 -24.54 2.76
C VAL A 206 -2.29 -23.30 3.66
N GLY A 207 -1.18 -22.56 3.64
CA GLY A 207 -1.00 -21.40 4.52
C GLY A 207 -1.89 -20.21 4.16
N LYS A 208 -1.84 -19.14 4.98
CA LYS A 208 -2.14 -17.79 4.50
C LYS A 208 -0.87 -17.24 3.82
N ARG A 209 -1.04 -16.39 2.81
CA ARG A 209 0.01 -15.67 2.06
C ARG A 209 -0.44 -14.22 1.79
N LEU A 210 0.38 -13.38 1.18
CA LEU A 210 -0.10 -12.12 0.62
C LEU A 210 -0.98 -12.38 -0.62
N PRO A 211 -2.03 -11.58 -0.88
CA PRO A 211 -2.72 -11.54 -2.17
C PRO A 211 -1.74 -11.21 -3.29
N THR A 212 -1.97 -11.72 -4.51
CA THR A 212 -1.39 -11.05 -5.69
C THR A 212 -2.15 -9.75 -5.98
N GLU A 213 -1.52 -8.82 -6.69
CA GLU A 213 -2.13 -7.55 -7.07
C GLU A 213 -3.44 -7.74 -7.86
N ALA A 214 -3.50 -8.79 -8.68
CA ALA A 214 -4.68 -9.16 -9.44
C ALA A 214 -5.79 -9.72 -8.54
N GLU A 215 -5.46 -10.55 -7.55
CA GLU A 215 -6.40 -11.03 -6.54
C GLU A 215 -6.95 -9.87 -5.70
N TRP A 216 -6.07 -8.94 -5.30
CA TRP A 216 -6.42 -7.75 -4.56
C TRP A 216 -7.38 -6.85 -5.36
N GLU A 217 -7.05 -6.48 -6.60
CA GLU A 217 -7.92 -5.62 -7.42
C GLU A 217 -9.25 -6.29 -7.74
N TYR A 218 -9.25 -7.61 -7.99
CA TYR A 218 -10.48 -8.37 -8.21
C TYR A 218 -11.37 -8.40 -6.96
N ALA A 219 -10.79 -8.68 -5.79
CA ALA A 219 -11.49 -8.68 -4.52
C ALA A 219 -12.03 -7.28 -4.19
N ALA A 220 -11.21 -6.24 -4.28
CA ALA A 220 -11.58 -4.85 -4.08
C ALA A 220 -12.79 -4.45 -4.96
N GLY A 221 -12.75 -4.78 -6.25
CA GLY A 221 -13.85 -4.55 -7.20
C GLY A 221 -15.16 -5.32 -6.90
N GLY A 222 -15.15 -6.26 -5.94
CA GLY A 222 -16.29 -7.11 -5.57
C GLY A 222 -16.35 -8.46 -6.29
N GLY A 223 -15.26 -8.86 -6.93
CA GLY A 223 -15.12 -10.09 -7.72
C GLY A 223 -16.15 -10.19 -8.84
N LYS A 224 -16.57 -11.42 -9.15
CA LYS A 224 -17.62 -11.75 -10.13
C LYS A 224 -18.97 -11.04 -9.89
N ARG A 225 -19.22 -10.57 -8.67
CA ARG A 225 -20.45 -9.84 -8.27
C ARG A 225 -20.29 -8.32 -8.29
N GLY A 226 -19.09 -7.82 -8.64
CA GLY A 226 -18.70 -6.42 -8.62
C GLY A 226 -19.57 -5.49 -9.47
N ARG A 227 -19.72 -4.24 -9.01
CA ARG A 227 -20.49 -3.22 -9.73
C ARG A 227 -19.86 -2.95 -11.09
N GLU A 228 -20.71 -2.85 -12.11
CA GLU A 228 -20.30 -2.62 -13.52
C GLU A 228 -19.29 -3.67 -14.04
N GLY A 229 -19.26 -4.87 -13.43
CA GLY A 229 -18.28 -5.92 -13.76
C GLY A 229 -16.87 -5.64 -13.25
N GLY A 230 -16.74 -4.93 -12.12
CA GLY A 230 -15.45 -4.48 -11.57
C GLY A 230 -14.89 -3.23 -12.27
N ARG A 231 -15.73 -2.48 -13.00
CA ARG A 231 -15.33 -1.29 -13.76
C ARG A 231 -15.63 0.05 -13.08
N ALA A 232 -16.37 0.03 -11.96
CA ALA A 232 -16.67 1.23 -11.20
C ALA A 232 -15.40 1.83 -10.57
N LEU A 233 -15.33 3.17 -10.50
CA LEU A 233 -14.19 3.91 -9.94
C LEU A 233 -13.92 3.57 -8.47
N PHE A 234 -14.97 3.33 -7.68
CA PHE A 234 -14.90 2.84 -6.31
C PHE A 234 -15.75 1.55 -6.17
N PRO A 235 -15.47 0.66 -5.19
CA PRO A 235 -16.22 -0.58 -5.00
C PRO A 235 -17.74 -0.38 -4.81
N TRP A 236 -18.15 0.78 -4.32
CA TRP A 236 -19.55 1.19 -4.16
C TRP A 236 -20.15 1.91 -5.38
N GLY A 237 -19.38 2.29 -6.40
CA GLY A 237 -19.87 2.96 -7.61
C GLY A 237 -18.96 4.11 -8.08
N ASN A 238 -19.49 4.97 -8.95
CA ASN A 238 -18.74 6.06 -9.60
C ASN A 238 -18.84 7.41 -8.86
N THR A 239 -18.98 7.42 -7.54
CA THR A 239 -19.10 8.64 -6.72
C THR A 239 -18.41 8.44 -5.38
N LEU A 240 -17.49 9.35 -5.03
CA LEU A 240 -16.66 9.25 -3.83
C LEU A 240 -17.51 9.23 -2.54
N GLN A 241 -18.40 10.22 -2.40
CA GLN A 241 -19.34 10.36 -1.28
C GLN A 241 -20.79 10.07 -1.73
N PRO A 242 -21.22 8.79 -1.84
CA PRO A 242 -22.58 8.47 -2.26
C PRO A 242 -23.59 8.99 -1.23
N GLY A 243 -24.47 9.91 -1.65
CA GLY A 243 -25.42 10.58 -0.75
C GLY A 243 -24.81 11.62 0.19
N GLY A 244 -23.56 12.03 -0.03
CA GLY A 244 -22.85 13.01 0.81
C GLY A 244 -22.16 12.40 2.05
N GLY A 245 -22.24 11.08 2.25
CA GLY A 245 -21.50 10.39 3.31
C GLY A 245 -20.14 9.85 2.84
N HIS A 246 -19.14 9.88 3.72
CA HIS A 246 -17.84 9.26 3.47
C HIS A 246 -17.92 7.73 3.53
N ARG A 247 -17.01 7.04 2.84
CA ARG A 247 -16.96 5.57 2.70
C ARG A 247 -15.56 4.97 2.82
N MET A 248 -14.57 5.83 3.01
CA MET A 248 -13.15 5.55 3.21
C MET A 248 -12.57 6.69 4.04
N ASN A 249 -11.48 6.41 4.76
CA ASN A 249 -10.67 7.40 5.47
C ASN A 249 -9.56 7.88 4.55
N ILE A 250 -9.52 9.18 4.28
CA ILE A 250 -8.56 9.87 3.41
C ILE A 250 -8.35 11.30 3.92
N TRP A 251 -7.47 12.10 3.31
CA TRP A 251 -7.31 13.48 3.73
C TRP A 251 -8.49 14.35 3.25
N GLN A 252 -8.90 15.34 4.05
CA GLN A 252 -9.74 16.46 3.61
C GLN A 252 -9.11 17.80 3.98
N GLY A 253 -9.25 18.81 3.13
CA GLY A 253 -8.63 20.13 3.33
C GLY A 253 -7.37 20.34 2.50
N ASP A 254 -6.32 20.91 3.10
CA ASP A 254 -5.12 21.39 2.41
C ASP A 254 -3.91 20.55 2.81
N PHE A 255 -3.60 19.51 2.03
CA PHE A 255 -2.46 18.63 2.29
C PHE A 255 -1.13 19.33 1.96
N PRO A 256 -0.08 19.27 2.82
CA PRO A 256 0.03 18.53 4.10
C PRO A 256 -0.28 19.38 5.34
N HIS A 257 -0.81 20.59 5.16
CA HIS A 257 -0.86 21.64 6.19
C HIS A 257 -2.04 21.53 7.16
N SER A 258 -3.21 21.09 6.68
CA SER A 258 -4.45 21.02 7.46
C SER A 258 -5.34 19.87 6.98
N ASN A 259 -5.56 18.87 7.85
CA ASN A 259 -6.62 17.87 7.68
C ASN A 259 -7.86 18.32 8.48
N THR A 260 -9.03 18.39 7.83
CA THR A 260 -10.29 18.78 8.50
C THR A 260 -10.97 17.63 9.21
N GLY A 261 -10.64 16.36 8.90
CA GLY A 261 -11.24 15.18 9.53
C GLY A 261 -12.75 15.05 9.30
N GLU A 262 -13.24 15.47 8.13
CA GLU A 262 -14.66 15.41 7.74
C GLU A 262 -15.20 13.97 7.65
N ASP A 263 -14.33 12.99 7.39
CA ASP A 263 -14.65 11.56 7.45
C ASP A 263 -14.66 10.95 8.87
N GLY A 264 -14.25 11.73 9.87
CA GLY A 264 -14.15 11.36 11.28
C GLY A 264 -12.74 11.12 11.82
N TRP A 265 -11.70 11.05 10.99
CA TRP A 265 -10.36 10.63 11.41
C TRP A 265 -9.23 11.55 10.90
N LEU A 266 -8.11 11.57 11.63
CA LEU A 266 -6.88 12.31 11.28
C LEU A 266 -5.67 11.37 11.03
N ALA A 267 -5.85 10.09 11.34
CA ALA A 267 -4.91 8.98 11.20
C ALA A 267 -5.72 7.72 10.88
N THR A 268 -5.20 6.52 11.11
CA THR A 268 -5.96 5.27 10.87
C THR A 268 -7.29 5.22 11.64
N ASN A 269 -8.28 4.51 11.09
CA ASN A 269 -9.55 4.19 11.74
C ASN A 269 -9.61 2.69 12.17
N PRO A 270 -10.49 2.33 13.13
CA PRO A 270 -10.81 0.93 13.40
C PRO A 270 -11.33 0.23 12.15
N VAL A 271 -10.94 -1.02 11.94
CA VAL A 271 -11.44 -1.82 10.82
C VAL A 271 -12.96 -1.95 10.89
N GLY A 272 -13.62 -1.68 9.77
CA GLY A 272 -15.06 -1.70 9.61
C GLY A 272 -15.80 -0.37 9.81
N ALA A 273 -15.10 0.75 10.07
CA ALA A 273 -15.72 2.02 10.49
C ALA A 273 -16.81 2.55 9.53
N TYR A 274 -16.66 2.37 8.21
CA TYR A 274 -17.62 2.83 7.19
C TYR A 274 -18.63 1.76 6.74
N GLY A 275 -18.65 0.60 7.43
CA GLY A 275 -19.33 -0.61 6.94
C GLY A 275 -18.68 -1.18 5.67
N PRO A 276 -19.25 -2.25 5.08
CA PRO A 276 -18.66 -2.89 3.92
C PRO A 276 -18.55 -1.93 2.73
N GLN A 277 -17.37 -1.86 2.11
CA GLN A 277 -17.15 -1.06 0.90
C GLN A 277 -17.70 -1.75 -0.36
N ASN A 278 -17.66 -3.09 -0.40
CA ASN A 278 -18.00 -3.90 -1.57
C ASN A 278 -19.06 -5.00 -1.30
N VAL A 279 -19.46 -5.71 -2.35
CA VAL A 279 -20.48 -6.78 -2.30
C VAL A 279 -19.99 -8.12 -1.74
N LEU A 280 -18.70 -8.25 -1.44
CA LEU A 280 -18.12 -9.44 -0.82
C LEU A 280 -18.16 -9.35 0.71
N GLY A 281 -18.37 -8.15 1.28
CA GLY A 281 -18.31 -7.92 2.72
C GLY A 281 -16.94 -7.45 3.21
N MET A 282 -16.10 -6.90 2.34
CA MET A 282 -14.80 -6.34 2.72
C MET A 282 -14.92 -4.86 3.17
N TYR A 283 -14.02 -4.44 4.05
CA TYR A 283 -13.98 -3.14 4.69
C TYR A 283 -12.62 -2.46 4.45
N ASP A 284 -12.61 -1.12 4.40
CA ASP A 284 -11.39 -0.29 4.37
C ASP A 284 -10.36 -0.63 3.25
N VAL A 285 -10.76 -1.37 2.22
CA VAL A 285 -9.94 -1.77 1.06
C VAL A 285 -9.48 -0.57 0.22
N LEU A 286 -10.18 0.56 0.31
CA LEU A 286 -9.69 1.86 -0.13
C LEU A 286 -9.61 2.83 1.04
N GLY A 287 -8.51 3.58 1.11
CA GLY A 287 -8.22 4.49 2.21
C GLY A 287 -7.84 3.76 3.50
N ASN A 288 -7.84 4.48 4.62
CA ASN A 288 -7.28 4.03 5.91
C ASN A 288 -5.77 3.74 5.79
N VAL A 289 -5.38 2.59 5.23
CA VAL A 289 -3.98 2.16 5.08
C VAL A 289 -3.74 1.56 3.71
N TRP A 290 -2.53 1.75 3.19
CA TRP A 290 -2.04 0.95 2.07
C TRP A 290 -1.96 -0.54 2.44
N GLU A 291 -2.18 -1.42 1.48
CA GLU A 291 -1.97 -2.86 1.64
C GLU A 291 -0.84 -3.37 0.73
N TRP A 292 0.11 -4.10 1.32
CA TRP A 292 1.12 -4.89 0.59
C TRP A 292 0.47 -6.05 -0.19
N VAL A 293 1.02 -6.34 -1.37
CA VAL A 293 0.71 -7.54 -2.18
C VAL A 293 1.99 -8.34 -2.45
N GLU A 294 1.88 -9.59 -2.89
CA GLU A 294 3.03 -10.48 -3.18
C GLU A 294 3.85 -10.03 -4.40
N ASP A 295 3.27 -9.25 -5.32
CA ASP A 295 3.87 -8.79 -6.57
C ASP A 295 5.01 -7.76 -6.36
N THR A 296 6.09 -7.93 -7.13
CA THR A 296 7.11 -6.89 -7.29
C THR A 296 6.62 -5.81 -8.26
N TRP A 297 7.04 -4.58 -8.03
CA TRP A 297 6.66 -3.43 -8.84
C TRP A 297 7.12 -3.56 -10.30
N VAL A 298 6.22 -3.25 -11.23
CA VAL A 298 6.48 -3.10 -12.67
C VAL A 298 5.44 -2.14 -13.26
N VAL A 299 5.85 -1.34 -14.26
CA VAL A 299 4.95 -0.39 -14.95
C VAL A 299 4.69 -0.75 -16.42
N GLU A 300 5.35 -1.79 -16.95
CA GLU A 300 5.19 -2.27 -18.32
C GLU A 300 4.47 -3.63 -18.34
N PHE A 301 3.29 -3.67 -18.96
CA PHE A 301 2.47 -4.88 -19.05
C PHE A 301 2.16 -5.24 -20.50
N SER A 302 2.54 -6.46 -20.91
CA SER A 302 2.22 -6.97 -22.25
C SER A 302 0.76 -7.44 -22.33
N THR A 303 0.10 -7.11 -23.43
CA THR A 303 -1.28 -7.58 -23.75
C THR A 303 -1.29 -8.97 -24.40
N GLY A 304 -0.12 -9.60 -24.56
CA GLY A 304 0.04 -10.91 -25.23
C GLY A 304 -0.09 -10.89 -26.77
N VAL A 305 -0.26 -9.73 -27.39
CA VAL A 305 -0.53 -9.58 -28.84
C VAL A 305 0.74 -9.62 -29.72
N GLU A 306 1.94 -9.63 -29.13
CA GLU A 306 3.20 -9.67 -29.90
C GLU A 306 3.51 -11.04 -30.51
N GLY A 307 3.07 -11.25 -31.76
CA GLY A 307 3.63 -12.29 -32.64
C GLY A 307 2.61 -13.10 -33.46
N SER A 308 1.33 -13.07 -33.11
CA SER A 308 0.28 -13.80 -33.84
C SER A 308 -0.13 -13.07 -35.12
N GLY A 309 0.64 -13.27 -36.20
CA GLY A 309 0.31 -12.82 -37.56
C GLY A 309 -0.84 -13.58 -38.22
N GLY A 310 -1.96 -13.74 -37.51
CA GLY A 310 -3.20 -14.39 -37.96
C GLY A 310 -4.41 -13.52 -37.63
N GLU A 311 -5.38 -13.48 -38.54
CA GLU A 311 -6.58 -12.65 -38.42
C GLU A 311 -7.57 -13.27 -37.40
N GLY A 312 -7.43 -12.91 -36.12
CA GLY A 312 -8.32 -13.33 -35.03
C GLY A 312 -8.09 -12.51 -33.76
N GLU A 313 -9.10 -11.77 -33.32
CA GLU A 313 -9.04 -10.76 -32.26
C GLU A 313 -9.23 -11.33 -30.84
N ASP A 314 -8.63 -12.49 -30.54
CA ASP A 314 -8.70 -13.10 -29.19
C ASP A 314 -7.70 -12.42 -28.23
N GLU A 315 -8.20 -11.56 -27.33
CA GLU A 315 -7.41 -10.97 -26.24
C GLU A 315 -6.77 -12.06 -25.36
N ALA A 316 -5.45 -12.00 -25.16
CA ALA A 316 -4.71 -13.02 -24.43
C ALA A 316 -5.05 -13.03 -22.92
N VAL A 317 -5.70 -14.10 -22.46
CA VAL A 317 -6.10 -14.26 -21.05
C VAL A 317 -4.91 -14.71 -20.20
N VAL A 318 -4.41 -13.83 -19.34
CA VAL A 318 -3.38 -14.17 -18.34
C VAL A 318 -4.04 -14.88 -17.15
N VAL A 319 -3.43 -15.94 -16.62
CA VAL A 319 -4.05 -16.82 -15.60
C VAL A 319 -3.25 -16.79 -14.31
N ASN A 320 -3.91 -16.49 -13.17
CA ASN A 320 -3.28 -16.33 -11.84
C ASN A 320 -1.93 -15.57 -11.91
N PRO A 321 -1.87 -14.33 -12.46
CA PRO A 321 -0.62 -13.60 -12.58
C PRO A 321 0.01 -13.27 -11.22
N LEU A 322 1.34 -13.31 -11.21
CA LEU A 322 2.23 -12.69 -10.25
C LEU A 322 3.21 -11.85 -11.08
N GLN A 323 3.36 -10.58 -10.76
CA GLN A 323 4.05 -9.59 -11.58
C GLN A 323 5.42 -9.23 -11.00
N GLY A 324 6.30 -8.76 -11.89
CA GLY A 324 7.72 -8.52 -11.59
C GLY A 324 8.56 -9.82 -11.44
N PRO A 325 9.89 -9.69 -11.32
CA PRO A 325 10.74 -10.77 -10.82
C PRO A 325 10.43 -11.04 -9.35
N ARG A 326 10.37 -12.33 -8.95
CA ARG A 326 10.02 -12.77 -7.58
C ARG A 326 10.85 -12.11 -6.48
N ASP A 327 12.12 -11.89 -6.78
CA ASP A 327 13.15 -11.39 -5.87
C ASP A 327 13.54 -9.93 -6.21
N GLY A 328 12.61 -9.13 -6.75
CA GLY A 328 12.85 -7.74 -7.11
C GLY A 328 12.73 -6.77 -5.92
N PRO A 329 13.61 -5.76 -5.79
CA PRO A 329 13.76 -4.93 -4.58
C PRO A 329 12.65 -3.88 -4.35
N GLU A 330 11.68 -3.81 -5.26
CA GLU A 330 10.53 -2.92 -5.20
C GLU A 330 9.27 -3.79 -5.09
N LYS A 331 8.39 -3.48 -4.13
CA LYS A 331 7.15 -4.23 -3.87
C LYS A 331 5.94 -3.36 -4.18
N THR A 332 4.90 -3.98 -4.71
CA THR A 332 3.66 -3.28 -5.06
C THR A 332 2.79 -3.08 -3.82
N LYS A 333 2.12 -1.92 -3.73
CA LYS A 333 1.06 -1.66 -2.76
C LYS A 333 -0.21 -1.09 -3.40
N LYS A 334 -1.37 -1.36 -2.78
CA LYS A 334 -2.70 -0.98 -3.29
C LYS A 334 -3.55 -0.29 -2.19
N GLY A 335 -4.69 0.30 -2.58
CA GLY A 335 -5.70 0.85 -1.66
C GLY A 335 -5.64 2.36 -1.40
N GLY A 336 -4.44 2.93 -1.24
CA GLY A 336 -4.28 4.29 -0.71
C GLY A 336 -4.59 4.37 0.78
N SER A 337 -4.33 5.51 1.41
CA SER A 337 -4.35 5.66 2.88
C SER A 337 -5.06 6.92 3.36
N TYR A 338 -5.13 7.10 4.69
CA TYR A 338 -5.65 8.31 5.35
C TYR A 338 -4.91 9.60 4.95
N LEU A 339 -3.70 9.51 4.40
CA LEU A 339 -2.96 10.68 3.88
C LEU A 339 -3.36 11.07 2.45
N CYS A 340 -3.93 10.16 1.65
CA CYS A 340 -4.15 10.39 0.22
C CYS A 340 -5.11 11.55 -0.06
N HIS A 341 -4.62 12.58 -0.76
CA HIS A 341 -5.43 13.72 -1.23
C HIS A 341 -5.27 13.95 -2.73
N LYS A 342 -6.37 14.29 -3.41
CA LYS A 342 -6.42 14.52 -4.86
C LYS A 342 -5.44 15.60 -5.37
N SER A 343 -4.95 16.50 -4.51
CA SER A 343 -3.95 17.50 -4.89
C SER A 343 -2.55 16.92 -5.18
N TYR A 344 -2.21 15.74 -4.64
CA TYR A 344 -0.85 15.17 -4.76
C TYR A 344 -0.83 13.64 -4.97
N CYS A 345 -1.76 12.90 -4.34
CA CYS A 345 -1.85 11.44 -4.38
C CYS A 345 -3.31 11.01 -4.55
N TYR A 346 -3.72 10.79 -5.81
CA TYR A 346 -5.05 10.33 -6.16
C TYR A 346 -5.09 8.81 -6.38
N ARG A 347 -4.61 8.06 -5.37
CA ARG A 347 -4.41 6.59 -5.42
C ARG A 347 -5.38 5.78 -4.55
N GLN A 348 -6.44 6.43 -4.06
CA GLN A 348 -7.57 5.78 -3.38
C GLN A 348 -8.59 5.19 -4.38
N LEU A 349 -8.12 4.40 -5.36
CA LEU A 349 -8.94 3.67 -6.34
C LEU A 349 -8.49 2.20 -6.43
N PRO A 350 -9.35 1.24 -6.85
CA PRO A 350 -8.95 -0.16 -6.94
C PRO A 350 -7.87 -0.40 -8.01
N LYS A 351 -7.85 0.46 -9.03
CA LYS A 351 -7.02 0.38 -10.24
C LYS A 351 -5.72 1.19 -10.17
N THR A 352 -5.58 2.04 -9.16
CA THR A 352 -4.33 2.77 -8.91
C THR A 352 -3.30 1.89 -8.25
N LEU A 353 -2.05 2.32 -8.38
CA LEU A 353 -0.84 1.54 -8.16
C LEU A 353 0.26 2.47 -7.63
N THR A 354 1.19 1.95 -6.84
CA THR A 354 2.45 2.64 -6.54
C THR A 354 3.51 1.66 -6.04
N GLU A 355 4.76 2.01 -6.31
CA GLU A 355 5.97 1.45 -5.70
C GLU A 355 6.10 1.79 -4.21
N LEU A 356 6.84 0.92 -3.52
CA LEU A 356 7.80 1.23 -2.45
C LEU A 356 9.02 0.30 -2.61
N THR A 357 10.16 0.69 -2.04
CA THR A 357 11.36 -0.15 -1.94
C THR A 357 11.31 -1.04 -0.69
N GLU A 358 12.06 -2.14 -0.68
CA GLU A 358 12.00 -3.13 0.41
C GLU A 358 12.36 -2.58 1.80
N THR A 359 13.25 -1.58 1.92
CA THR A 359 13.67 -1.01 3.22
C THR A 359 14.12 0.45 3.13
N PRO A 360 13.74 1.34 4.07
CA PRO A 360 12.93 1.12 5.27
C PRO A 360 11.50 1.68 5.12
N ASP A 361 10.82 1.37 4.01
CA ASP A 361 9.55 2.01 3.63
C ASP A 361 8.31 1.44 4.38
N ALA A 362 8.49 1.04 5.64
CA ALA A 362 7.42 0.62 6.53
C ALA A 362 6.84 1.85 7.27
N ASP A 363 6.06 2.65 6.56
CA ASP A 363 5.49 3.90 7.07
C ASP A 363 4.32 3.70 8.05
N ILE A 364 3.90 4.80 8.68
CA ILE A 364 2.74 4.89 9.59
C ILE A 364 1.38 4.66 8.89
N ASP A 365 1.35 4.61 7.56
CA ASP A 365 0.14 4.36 6.76
C ASP A 365 0.20 3.06 5.91
N MET A 366 1.18 2.19 6.20
CA MET A 366 1.44 0.91 5.52
C MET A 366 0.97 -0.30 6.32
N SER A 367 0.16 -1.18 5.71
CA SER A 367 -0.39 -2.40 6.30
C SER A 367 -0.51 -3.54 5.27
N PHE A 368 -1.29 -4.58 5.56
CA PHE A 368 -1.55 -5.71 4.66
C PHE A 368 -2.80 -6.51 5.05
N SER A 369 -3.38 -7.21 4.06
CA SER A 369 -4.38 -8.29 4.22
C SER A 369 -3.78 -9.62 3.77
N ALA A 370 -4.25 -10.76 4.28
CA ALA A 370 -3.78 -12.08 3.85
C ALA A 370 -4.80 -12.84 2.99
N THR A 371 -4.33 -13.79 2.18
CA THR A 371 -5.12 -14.69 1.32
C THR A 371 -4.79 -16.16 1.53
N HIS A 372 -5.66 -17.04 1.03
CA HIS A 372 -5.51 -18.50 1.10
C HIS A 372 -6.16 -19.16 -0.14
N ASP A 373 -5.45 -20.08 -0.79
CA ASP A 373 -5.90 -20.71 -2.04
C ASP A 373 -6.98 -21.78 -1.81
N THR A 374 -7.99 -21.84 -2.69
CA THR A 374 -8.99 -22.92 -2.62
C THR A 374 -8.54 -24.19 -3.34
N GLN A 375 -8.84 -25.35 -2.77
CA GLN A 375 -8.55 -26.63 -3.43
C GLN A 375 -9.42 -26.80 -4.69
N GLN A 376 -8.79 -26.95 -5.85
CA GLN A 376 -9.47 -27.41 -7.05
C GLN A 376 -9.76 -28.91 -6.94
N GLN A 377 -11.02 -29.28 -6.68
CA GLN A 377 -11.48 -30.66 -6.81
C GLN A 377 -11.32 -31.12 -8.27
N GLN A 378 -10.27 -31.91 -8.54
CA GLN A 378 -10.10 -32.55 -9.84
C GLN A 378 -11.23 -33.55 -10.06
N GLN A 379 -12.16 -33.25 -10.97
CA GLN A 379 -13.25 -34.17 -11.27
C GLN A 379 -12.68 -35.51 -11.79
N PRO A 380 -13.05 -36.65 -11.18
CA PRO A 380 -12.54 -37.95 -11.64
C PRO A 380 -13.05 -38.23 -13.05
N ARG A 381 -12.12 -38.42 -13.99
CA ARG A 381 -12.45 -38.83 -15.37
C ARG A 381 -13.22 -40.16 -15.35
N PRO A 382 -14.28 -40.32 -16.15
CA PRO A 382 -15.14 -41.50 -16.07
C PRO A 382 -14.39 -42.77 -16.49
N HIS A 383 -14.16 -43.66 -15.52
CA HIS A 383 -13.57 -44.97 -15.78
C HIS A 383 -14.49 -45.82 -16.68
N GLN A 384 -14.02 -46.14 -17.88
CA GLN A 384 -14.58 -47.26 -18.64
C GLN A 384 -14.00 -48.58 -18.12
N ASN A 385 -14.86 -49.56 -17.87
CA ASN A 385 -14.45 -50.88 -17.44
C ASN A 385 -13.76 -51.64 -18.58
N PHE A 386 -12.45 -51.87 -18.45
CA PHE A 386 -11.77 -53.00 -19.05
C PHE A 386 -11.10 -53.82 -17.95
N LYS A 387 -11.23 -55.15 -18.03
CA LYS A 387 -10.80 -56.10 -17.02
C LYS A 387 -9.70 -57.01 -17.57
N ASP A 388 -8.78 -57.35 -16.66
CA ASP A 388 -8.14 -58.67 -16.57
C ASP A 388 -7.42 -59.22 -17.84
N GLU A 389 -6.30 -58.60 -18.28
CA GLU A 389 -5.26 -59.34 -19.04
C GLU A 389 -3.79 -58.83 -18.99
N GLN A 390 -3.45 -57.70 -18.34
CA GLN A 390 -2.09 -57.10 -18.40
C GLN A 390 -1.16 -57.31 -17.18
N THR A 391 -1.54 -58.09 -16.17
CA THR A 391 -0.83 -58.18 -14.87
C THR A 391 0.48 -58.99 -14.88
N GLN A 392 1.08 -59.26 -16.05
CA GLN A 392 2.39 -59.96 -16.16
C GLN A 392 3.45 -59.25 -17.02
N GLU A 393 3.10 -58.32 -17.92
CA GLU A 393 4.10 -57.52 -18.65
C GLU A 393 4.65 -56.35 -17.81
N ALA A 394 3.80 -55.71 -16.99
CA ALA A 394 4.17 -54.53 -16.20
C ALA A 394 5.38 -54.77 -15.27
N ALA A 395 5.45 -55.95 -14.64
CA ALA A 395 6.49 -56.30 -13.67
C ALA A 395 7.90 -56.52 -14.27
N LEU A 396 8.01 -56.57 -15.61
CA LEU A 396 9.30 -56.53 -16.31
C LEU A 396 9.65 -55.09 -16.70
N LEU A 397 8.67 -54.30 -17.16
CA LEU A 397 8.88 -52.91 -17.58
C LEU A 397 9.37 -51.99 -16.43
N GLU A 398 8.87 -52.21 -15.20
CA GLU A 398 9.26 -51.39 -14.03
C GLU A 398 10.77 -51.40 -13.75
N LYS A 399 11.47 -52.52 -14.00
CA LYS A 399 12.90 -52.62 -13.68
C LYS A 399 13.80 -51.87 -14.65
N ASP A 400 13.51 -51.97 -15.96
CA ASP A 400 14.27 -51.25 -16.98
C ASP A 400 13.99 -49.74 -16.93
N CYS A 401 12.73 -49.37 -16.59
CA CYS A 401 12.34 -47.98 -16.35
C CYS A 401 13.06 -47.39 -15.14
N ALA A 402 13.14 -48.11 -14.01
CA ALA A 402 13.84 -47.65 -12.81
C ALA A 402 15.35 -47.41 -13.03
N ALA A 403 16.00 -48.25 -13.85
CA ALA A 403 17.41 -48.05 -14.22
C ALA A 403 17.61 -46.76 -15.04
N SER A 404 16.78 -46.57 -16.07
CA SER A 404 16.84 -45.39 -16.94
C SER A 404 16.45 -44.10 -16.19
N PHE A 405 15.53 -44.19 -15.24
CA PHE A 405 15.15 -43.08 -14.37
C PHE A 405 16.31 -42.61 -13.48
N HIS A 406 17.07 -43.53 -12.88
CA HIS A 406 18.24 -43.17 -12.07
C HIS A 406 19.34 -42.49 -12.89
N GLU A 407 19.57 -42.93 -14.12
CA GLU A 407 20.57 -42.35 -15.03
C GLU A 407 20.11 -40.96 -15.52
N ALA A 408 18.84 -40.81 -15.91
CA ALA A 408 18.25 -39.53 -16.29
C ALA A 408 18.23 -38.50 -15.14
N VAL A 409 17.91 -38.93 -13.91
CA VAL A 409 18.00 -38.09 -12.70
C VAL A 409 19.44 -37.67 -12.42
N GLY A 410 20.42 -38.55 -12.62
CA GLY A 410 21.84 -38.20 -12.51
C GLY A 410 22.27 -37.11 -13.49
N MET A 411 21.88 -37.23 -14.77
CA MET A 411 22.13 -36.20 -15.78
C MET A 411 21.41 -34.88 -15.46
N ALA A 412 20.15 -34.95 -15.01
CA ALA A 412 19.38 -33.77 -14.61
C ALA A 412 20.04 -33.03 -13.44
N PHE A 413 20.49 -33.73 -12.40
CA PHE A 413 21.24 -33.11 -11.30
C PHE A 413 22.55 -32.48 -11.77
N SER A 414 23.30 -33.10 -12.68
CA SER A 414 24.51 -32.50 -13.25
C SER A 414 24.20 -31.19 -13.99
N HIS A 415 23.19 -31.19 -14.85
CA HIS A 415 22.79 -29.98 -15.59
C HIS A 415 22.22 -28.88 -14.70
N ILE A 416 21.49 -29.22 -13.63
CA ILE A 416 21.01 -28.26 -12.62
C ILE A 416 22.20 -27.67 -11.85
N PHE A 417 23.21 -28.47 -11.52
CA PHE A 417 24.39 -28.01 -10.79
C PHE A 417 25.29 -27.11 -11.65
N ASP A 418 25.54 -27.47 -12.91
CA ASP A 418 26.25 -26.62 -13.88
C ASP A 418 25.48 -25.30 -14.15
N ALA A 419 24.15 -25.36 -14.27
CA ALA A 419 23.32 -24.17 -14.42
C ALA A 419 23.38 -23.28 -13.16
N ALA A 420 23.35 -23.86 -11.96
CA ALA A 420 23.50 -23.12 -10.71
C ALA A 420 24.88 -22.44 -10.60
N ILE A 421 25.96 -23.14 -10.98
CA ILE A 421 27.31 -22.56 -11.07
C ILE A 421 27.33 -21.40 -12.06
N HIS A 422 26.73 -21.56 -13.26
CA HIS A 422 26.66 -20.48 -14.25
C HIS A 422 25.84 -19.28 -13.77
N VAL A 423 24.76 -19.48 -13.01
CA VAL A 423 23.99 -18.39 -12.38
C VAL A 423 24.82 -17.68 -11.32
N VAL A 424 25.49 -18.41 -10.42
CA VAL A 424 26.35 -17.83 -9.37
C VAL A 424 27.52 -17.05 -9.97
N VAL A 425 28.23 -17.60 -10.95
CA VAL A 425 29.35 -16.90 -11.62
C VAL A 425 28.87 -15.66 -12.39
N ARG A 426 27.68 -15.71 -12.99
CA ARG A 426 27.10 -14.55 -13.68
C ARG A 426 26.65 -13.47 -12.69
N ALA A 427 26.08 -13.86 -11.54
CA ALA A 427 25.75 -12.95 -10.46
C ALA A 427 27.02 -12.30 -9.85
N GLU A 428 28.07 -13.08 -9.57
CA GLU A 428 29.35 -12.59 -9.08
C GLU A 428 30.03 -11.62 -10.08
N THR A 429 29.88 -11.88 -11.38
CA THR A 429 30.35 -10.96 -12.44
C THR A 429 29.54 -9.67 -12.44
N HIS A 430 28.20 -9.75 -12.39
CA HIS A 430 27.35 -8.58 -12.39
C HIS A 430 27.52 -7.72 -11.13
N VAL A 431 27.73 -8.33 -9.96
CA VAL A 431 28.06 -7.62 -8.72
C VAL A 431 29.41 -6.88 -8.83
N LYS A 432 30.39 -7.42 -9.56
CA LYS A 432 31.65 -6.70 -9.83
C LYS A 432 31.44 -5.52 -10.79
N GLU A 433 30.65 -5.70 -11.85
CA GLU A 433 30.27 -4.60 -12.76
C GLU A 433 29.51 -3.48 -12.03
N GLN A 434 28.62 -3.83 -11.10
CA GLN A 434 27.91 -2.91 -10.21
C GLN A 434 28.88 -2.18 -9.27
N LEU A 435 29.79 -2.87 -8.60
CA LEU A 435 30.81 -2.27 -7.74
C LEU A 435 31.74 -1.33 -8.51
N GLU A 436 32.25 -1.73 -9.67
CA GLU A 436 33.05 -0.86 -10.55
C GLU A 436 32.24 0.36 -11.04
N SER A 437 30.90 0.27 -11.13
CA SER A 437 30.03 1.42 -11.43
C SER A 437 29.91 2.36 -10.22
N ILE A 438 29.71 1.81 -9.02
CA ILE A 438 29.63 2.55 -7.75
C ILE A 438 30.94 3.28 -7.46
N ASP A 439 32.10 2.63 -7.60
CA ASP A 439 33.41 3.25 -7.38
C ASP A 439 33.61 4.49 -8.28
N ARG A 440 33.22 4.41 -9.56
CA ARG A 440 33.27 5.56 -10.49
C ARG A 440 32.31 6.69 -10.12
N LEU A 441 31.14 6.37 -9.55
CA LEU A 441 30.21 7.38 -9.04
C LEU A 441 30.76 8.05 -7.77
N VAL A 442 31.43 7.29 -6.88
CA VAL A 442 32.12 7.82 -5.70
C VAL A 442 33.29 8.73 -6.09
N GLU A 443 34.15 8.31 -7.02
CA GLU A 443 35.24 9.16 -7.55
C GLU A 443 34.70 10.48 -8.14
N SER A 444 33.59 10.41 -8.89
CA SER A 444 32.93 11.59 -9.45
C SER A 444 32.36 12.52 -8.36
N ALA A 445 31.73 11.97 -7.32
CA ALA A 445 31.19 12.73 -6.20
C ALA A 445 32.30 13.39 -5.36
N GLU A 446 33.44 12.71 -5.15
CA GLU A 446 34.61 13.29 -4.50
C GLU A 446 35.25 14.42 -5.34
N GLU A 447 35.23 14.30 -6.67
CA GLU A 447 35.70 15.35 -7.58
C GLU A 447 34.78 16.59 -7.56
N GLU A 448 33.46 16.42 -7.48
CA GLU A 448 32.53 17.55 -7.31
C GLU A 448 32.65 18.19 -5.93
N LYS A 449 32.74 17.40 -4.87
CA LYS A 449 33.01 17.89 -3.51
C LYS A 449 34.29 18.74 -3.46
N ARG A 450 35.38 18.28 -4.07
CA ARG A 450 36.66 19.02 -4.11
C ARG A 450 36.57 20.35 -4.89
N LYS A 451 35.62 20.51 -5.82
CA LYS A 451 35.32 21.81 -6.45
C LYS A 451 34.54 22.72 -5.50
N ILE A 452 33.50 22.20 -4.84
CA ILE A 452 32.67 22.94 -3.87
C ILE A 452 33.54 23.46 -2.70
N ASP A 453 34.43 22.62 -2.17
CA ASP A 453 35.36 23.01 -1.09
C ASP A 453 36.30 24.16 -1.54
N ALA A 454 36.76 24.16 -2.79
CA ALA A 454 37.61 25.22 -3.35
C ALA A 454 36.86 26.54 -3.62
N GLU A 455 35.60 26.47 -4.05
CA GLU A 455 34.72 27.65 -4.17
C GLU A 455 34.41 28.23 -2.79
N LEU A 456 34.16 27.38 -1.79
CA LEU A 456 33.93 27.78 -0.39
C LEU A 456 35.17 28.47 0.22
N GLU A 457 36.38 27.92 0.02
CA GLU A 457 37.62 28.60 0.40
C GLU A 457 37.75 29.99 -0.25
N THR A 458 37.37 30.11 -1.53
CA THR A 458 37.43 31.37 -2.27
C THR A 458 36.44 32.40 -1.70
N MET A 459 35.21 31.99 -1.41
CA MET A 459 34.21 32.85 -0.74
C MET A 459 34.65 33.28 0.66
N LEU A 460 35.24 32.38 1.46
CA LEU A 460 35.75 32.70 2.79
C LEU A 460 36.88 33.74 2.77
N ARG A 461 37.77 33.69 1.76
CA ARG A 461 38.81 34.73 1.58
C ARG A 461 38.21 36.11 1.29
N VAL A 462 37.23 36.17 0.39
CA VAL A 462 36.51 37.43 0.07
C VAL A 462 35.77 37.99 1.29
N LEU A 463 35.15 37.13 2.11
CA LEU A 463 34.51 37.55 3.36
C LEU A 463 35.52 38.11 4.38
N GLU A 464 36.69 37.48 4.54
CA GLU A 464 37.73 37.96 5.46
C GLU A 464 38.37 39.28 4.97
N GLU A 465 38.51 39.50 3.66
CA GLU A 465 38.94 40.77 3.09
C GLU A 465 37.89 41.88 3.29
N ASN A 466 36.61 41.61 3.01
CA ASN A 466 35.51 42.55 3.27
C ASN A 466 35.42 42.94 4.76
N LYS A 467 35.57 41.97 5.66
CA LYS A 467 35.64 42.16 7.12
C LYS A 467 36.80 43.07 7.52
N ARG A 468 37.99 42.92 6.92
CA ARG A 468 39.13 43.83 7.13
C ARG A 468 38.84 45.25 6.61
N ALA A 469 38.25 45.37 5.43
CA ALA A 469 37.87 46.67 4.87
C ALA A 469 36.86 47.41 5.77
N ILE A 470 35.84 46.71 6.27
CA ILE A 470 34.86 47.24 7.24
C ILE A 470 35.56 47.68 8.55
N GLN A 471 36.51 46.89 9.08
CA GLN A 471 37.28 47.26 10.27
C GLN A 471 38.13 48.53 10.06
N VAL A 472 38.73 48.72 8.87
CA VAL A 472 39.46 49.95 8.52
C VAL A 472 38.52 51.15 8.44
N ILE A 473 37.37 51.01 7.78
CA ILE A 473 36.34 52.07 7.68
C ILE A 473 35.85 52.49 9.07
N TYR A 474 35.50 51.51 9.92
CA TYR A 474 35.02 51.76 11.28
C TYR A 474 36.09 52.41 12.18
N SER A 475 37.36 52.02 12.00
CA SER A 475 38.49 52.65 12.71
C SER A 475 38.71 54.10 12.28
N ALA A 476 38.56 54.40 10.98
CA ALA A 476 38.66 55.76 10.46
C ALA A 476 37.48 56.64 10.92
N GLN A 477 36.25 56.09 10.92
CA GLN A 477 35.06 56.78 11.44
C GLN A 477 35.15 57.08 12.95
N ARG A 478 35.92 56.31 13.71
CA ARG A 478 36.16 56.53 15.15
C ARG A 478 37.32 57.49 15.43
N ALA A 479 38.10 57.87 14.42
CA ALA A 479 39.20 58.82 14.52
C ALA A 479 38.84 60.24 14.03
N PHE A 480 37.67 60.40 13.42
CA PHE A 480 37.00 61.66 13.11
C PHE A 480 36.08 62.11 14.24
#